data_AF-A0ABD1FRB9-F1
#
_entry.id   AF-A0ABD1FRB9-F1
#
_cell.length_a   1.000
_cell.length_b   1.000
_cell.length_c   1.000
_cell.angle_alpha   90.00
_cell.angle_beta   90.00
_cell.angle_gamma   90.00
#
_symmetry.space_group_name_H-M   'P 1'
#
loop_
_entity.id
_entity.type
_entity.pdbx_description
1 polymer ?
#
loop_
_entity_poly.entity_id
_entity_poly.type
_entity_poly.pdbx_seq_one_letter_code
_entity_poly.pdbx_strand_id
1 'polypeptide(L)'
;MMKINVNDEYLCAVRTKSFADFFIQAQLLLMSSSSYCHSSDCLLNPGQETIASLLKSSGQSSDLNSILLDYFSISAEASHLCTNLLKTLIRLQTNYRSLNDRIIIDPSTVSDLLDNPLPSDLDRRGFEEIHERHSRVLQRLRSSRKKMAGKLRVVEFVTSGVGLMPAAAAALWGSNKMRGFWIFRCGLVMRRVVEQLDVAAKGVYILKRDFDTMGRLVERIGGEIEHDRAMVERGRCLEVLKESEFGVSKQAEELEEHVYLCLLTINRARAMVVREICRSSVHLD
;
A
#
# COMPACT_ATOMS: atom_id res chain seq x y z
N MET A 1 28.56 -10.91 8.47
CA MET A 1 27.09 -10.70 8.45
C MET A 1 26.84 -9.27 8.89
N MET A 2 26.62 -8.37 7.93
CA MET A 2 26.50 -6.93 8.19
C MET A 2 25.14 -6.70 8.87
N LYS A 3 25.14 -6.23 10.13
CA LYS A 3 23.91 -5.84 10.82
C LYS A 3 23.36 -4.62 10.10
N ILE A 4 22.32 -4.83 9.30
CA ILE A 4 21.54 -3.74 8.71
C ILE A 4 20.89 -3.02 9.88
N ASN A 5 21.30 -1.78 10.14
CA ASN A 5 20.65 -0.93 11.12
C ASN A 5 19.35 -0.43 10.49
N VAL A 6 18.22 -0.99 10.94
CA VAL A 6 16.87 -0.67 10.42
C VAL A 6 16.59 0.84 10.48
N ASN A 7 17.16 1.54 11.47
CA ASN A 7 17.03 2.99 11.60
C ASN A 7 17.80 3.76 10.50
N ASP A 8 19.00 3.30 10.14
CA ASP A 8 19.77 3.91 9.06
C ASP A 8 19.10 3.66 7.70
N GLU A 9 18.53 2.46 7.50
CA GLU A 9 17.77 2.15 6.29
C GLU A 9 16.49 2.99 6.18
N TYR A 10 15.77 3.19 7.29
CA TYR A 10 14.63 4.10 7.37
C TYR A 10 15.02 5.54 7.01
N LEU A 11 16.07 6.09 7.64
CA LEU A 11 16.56 7.45 7.38
C LEU A 11 17.06 7.61 5.93
N CYS A 12 17.69 6.58 5.37
CA CYS A 12 18.09 6.59 3.96
C CYS A 12 16.87 6.61 3.02
N ALA A 13 15.78 5.92 3.36
CA ALA A 13 14.55 5.92 2.56
C ALA A 13 13.87 7.30 2.54
N VAL A 14 13.77 7.96 3.70
CA VAL A 14 13.17 9.30 3.86
C VAL A 14 14.01 10.38 3.17
N ARG A 15 15.33 10.20 3.06
CA ARG A 15 16.22 11.16 2.36
C ARG A 15 16.27 11.01 0.84
N THR A 16 15.47 10.11 0.26
CA THR A 16 15.49 9.94 -1.20
C THR A 16 14.81 11.10 -1.92
N LYS A 17 15.34 11.48 -3.09
CA LYS A 17 14.72 12.50 -3.95
C LYS A 17 13.25 12.17 -4.28
N SER A 18 12.94 10.89 -4.53
CA SER A 18 11.57 10.45 -4.79
C SER A 18 10.62 10.64 -3.59
N PHE A 19 11.14 10.55 -2.36
CA PHE A 19 10.34 10.83 -1.17
C PHE A 19 10.11 12.34 -1.05
N ALA A 20 11.16 13.15 -1.18
CA ALA A 20 11.04 14.61 -1.11
C ALA A 20 10.07 15.17 -2.17
N ASP A 21 10.18 14.71 -3.42
CA ASP A 21 9.29 15.13 -4.52
C ASP A 21 7.83 14.72 -4.22
N PHE A 22 7.62 13.49 -3.74
CA PHE A 22 6.28 12.99 -3.37
C PHE A 22 5.69 13.76 -2.18
N PHE A 23 6.51 14.02 -1.17
CA PHE A 23 6.12 14.76 0.03
C PHE A 23 5.65 16.17 -0.33
N ILE A 24 6.41 16.91 -1.14
CA ILE A 24 6.03 18.25 -1.63
C ILE A 24 4.70 18.17 -2.40
N GLN A 25 4.57 17.21 -3.31
CA GLN A 25 3.34 17.03 -4.08
C GLN A 25 2.14 16.75 -3.18
N ALA A 26 2.31 15.86 -2.20
CA ALA A 26 1.24 15.47 -1.29
C ALA A 26 0.86 16.61 -0.33
N GLN A 27 1.83 17.36 0.19
CA GLN A 27 1.55 18.57 0.97
C GLN A 27 0.79 19.61 0.17
N LEU A 28 1.19 19.90 -1.07
CA LEU A 28 0.46 20.81 -1.94
C LEU A 28 -1.00 20.36 -2.08
N LEU A 29 -1.25 19.09 -2.37
CA LEU A 29 -2.60 18.56 -2.53
C LEU A 29 -3.45 18.61 -1.25
N LEU A 30 -2.83 18.37 -0.09
CA LEU A 30 -3.51 18.44 1.21
C LEU A 30 -3.80 19.88 1.66
N MET A 31 -2.90 20.82 1.37
CA MET A 31 -3.03 22.23 1.74
C MET A 31 -3.93 23.02 0.78
N SER A 32 -4.00 22.61 -0.48
CA SER A 32 -4.69 23.37 -1.54
C SER A 32 -6.19 23.57 -1.31
N SER A 33 -6.85 22.81 -0.43
CA SER A 33 -8.24 22.97 0.06
C SER A 33 -9.18 23.78 -0.85
N SER A 34 -9.16 23.45 -2.14
CA SER A 34 -10.00 23.98 -3.19
C SER A 34 -10.88 22.81 -3.58
N SER A 35 -12.17 23.07 -3.80
CA SER A 35 -13.27 22.09 -3.83
C SER A 35 -13.23 21.07 -4.97
N TYR A 36 -12.05 20.79 -5.54
CA TYR A 36 -11.81 19.89 -6.65
C TYR A 36 -11.03 18.63 -6.27
N CYS A 37 -10.45 18.55 -5.06
CA CYS A 37 -9.73 17.34 -4.60
C CYS A 37 -10.48 16.64 -3.46
N HIS A 38 -11.64 16.07 -3.81
CA HIS A 38 -12.37 15.15 -2.93
C HIS A 38 -11.95 13.69 -3.11
N SER A 39 -11.17 13.36 -4.15
CA SER A 39 -10.76 11.98 -4.44
C SER A 39 -9.36 11.70 -3.90
N SER A 40 -9.28 10.74 -2.98
CA SER A 40 -8.02 10.11 -2.51
C SER A 40 -7.21 9.44 -3.62
N ASP A 41 -7.73 9.45 -4.84
CA ASP A 41 -7.09 8.99 -6.07
C ASP A 41 -6.04 9.98 -6.60
N CYS A 42 -6.05 11.25 -6.17
CA CYS A 42 -5.12 12.27 -6.69
C CYS A 42 -3.65 11.96 -6.37
N LEU A 43 -3.39 11.18 -5.32
CA LEU A 43 -2.05 10.72 -4.95
C LEU A 43 -1.66 9.40 -5.62
N LEU A 44 -2.61 8.69 -6.26
CA LEU A 44 -2.34 7.38 -6.83
C LEU A 44 -1.63 7.51 -8.18
N ASN A 45 -0.55 6.75 -8.34
CA ASN A 45 0.14 6.59 -9.62
C ASN A 45 0.43 5.11 -9.88
N PRO A 46 -0.16 4.49 -10.92
CA PRO A 46 -1.19 5.04 -11.81
C PRO A 46 -2.53 5.28 -11.09
N GLY A 47 -3.30 6.26 -11.58
CA GLY A 47 -4.64 6.61 -11.08
C GLY A 47 -5.65 5.49 -11.29
N GLN A 48 -6.63 5.39 -10.39
CA GLN A 48 -7.58 4.26 -10.33
C GLN A 48 -8.46 4.16 -11.59
N GLU A 49 -8.81 5.30 -12.20
CA GLU A 49 -9.60 5.43 -13.42
C GLU A 49 -8.95 4.78 -14.65
N THR A 50 -7.62 4.69 -14.67
CA THR A 50 -6.87 4.11 -15.80
C THR A 50 -6.78 2.59 -15.77
N ILE A 51 -7.05 1.97 -14.62
CA ILE A 51 -6.79 0.54 -14.39
C ILE A 51 -7.74 -0.35 -15.21
N ALA A 52 -9.03 -0.01 -15.25
CA ALA A 52 -10.02 -0.84 -15.92
C ALA A 52 -9.80 -0.91 -17.44
N SER A 53 -9.41 0.21 -18.07
CA SER A 53 -9.09 0.24 -19.51
C SER A 53 -7.78 -0.48 -19.81
N LEU A 54 -6.76 -0.31 -18.96
CA LEU A 54 -5.47 -1.00 -19.07
C LEU A 54 -5.61 -2.54 -18.99
N LEU A 55 -6.41 -3.04 -18.04
CA LEU A 55 -6.64 -4.48 -17.91
C LEU A 55 -7.46 -5.04 -19.09
N LYS A 56 -8.43 -4.28 -19.61
CA LYS A 56 -9.19 -4.65 -20.81
C LYS A 56 -8.30 -4.74 -22.05
N SER A 57 -7.38 -3.81 -22.24
CA SER A 57 -6.47 -3.81 -23.40
C SER A 57 -5.34 -4.85 -23.30
N SER A 58 -5.08 -5.40 -22.12
CA SER A 58 -3.99 -6.37 -21.91
C SER A 58 -4.20 -7.77 -22.52
N GLY A 59 -5.43 -8.08 -22.96
CA GLY A 59 -5.77 -9.40 -23.52
C GLY A 59 -5.69 -10.57 -22.52
N GLN A 60 -5.61 -10.28 -21.22
CA GLN A 60 -5.50 -11.29 -20.16
C GLN A 60 -6.84 -11.98 -19.86
N SER A 61 -6.77 -13.15 -19.21
CA SER A 61 -7.96 -13.89 -18.80
C SER A 61 -8.81 -13.09 -17.80
N SER A 62 -10.13 -13.26 -17.86
CA SER A 62 -11.08 -12.63 -16.91
C SER A 62 -10.78 -12.96 -15.44
N ASP A 63 -10.34 -14.18 -15.14
CA ASP A 63 -9.95 -14.60 -13.78
C ASP A 63 -8.76 -13.76 -13.26
N LEU A 64 -7.69 -13.63 -14.06
CA LEU A 64 -6.54 -12.78 -13.71
C LEU A 64 -6.93 -11.30 -13.58
N ASN A 65 -7.69 -10.78 -14.53
CA ASN A 65 -8.15 -9.38 -14.48
C ASN A 65 -8.98 -9.11 -13.22
N SER A 66 -9.82 -10.06 -12.78
CA SER A 66 -10.58 -9.90 -11.54
C SER A 66 -9.67 -9.81 -10.30
N ILE A 67 -8.61 -10.62 -10.24
CA ILE A 67 -7.66 -10.62 -9.12
C ILE A 67 -6.82 -9.33 -9.12
N LEU A 68 -6.43 -8.84 -10.30
CA LEU A 68 -5.68 -7.58 -10.42
C LEU A 68 -6.57 -6.38 -10.09
N LEU A 69 -7.85 -6.40 -10.45
CA LEU A 69 -8.82 -5.38 -10.03
C LEU A 69 -8.95 -5.33 -8.51
N ASP A 70 -9.06 -6.48 -7.83
CA ASP A 70 -9.09 -6.53 -6.36
C ASP A 70 -7.83 -5.88 -5.76
N TYR A 71 -6.65 -6.16 -6.33
CA TYR A 71 -5.39 -5.55 -5.92
C TYR A 71 -5.39 -4.02 -6.08
N PHE A 72 -5.84 -3.51 -7.23
CA PHE A 72 -5.88 -2.07 -7.45
C PHE A 72 -6.96 -1.37 -6.60
N SER A 73 -8.12 -2.01 -6.37
CA SER A 73 -9.15 -1.50 -5.46
C SER A 73 -8.61 -1.34 -4.05
N ILE A 74 -8.00 -2.40 -3.51
CA ILE A 74 -7.56 -2.36 -2.12
C ILE A 74 -6.36 -1.42 -1.90
N SER A 75 -5.51 -1.24 -2.91
CA SER A 75 -4.45 -0.22 -2.85
C SER A 75 -4.98 1.21 -2.95
N ALA A 76 -6.12 1.44 -3.61
CA ALA A 76 -6.80 2.74 -3.61
C ALA A 76 -7.47 3.01 -2.25
N GLU A 77 -8.15 2.01 -1.68
CA GLU A 77 -8.71 2.08 -0.33
C GLU A 77 -7.61 2.38 0.72
N ALA A 78 -6.46 1.71 0.62
CA ALA A 78 -5.30 1.98 1.46
C ALA A 78 -4.84 3.46 1.36
N SER A 79 -4.75 4.00 0.13
CA SER A 79 -4.37 5.40 -0.10
C SER A 79 -5.39 6.38 0.51
N HIS A 80 -6.67 6.06 0.42
CA HIS A 80 -7.75 6.85 1.03
C HIS A 80 -7.60 6.93 2.55
N LEU A 81 -7.28 5.81 3.20
CA LEU A 81 -7.10 5.75 4.64
C LEU A 81 -5.84 6.50 5.09
N CYS A 82 -4.73 6.35 4.37
CA CYS A 82 -3.53 7.17 4.56
C CYS A 82 -3.83 8.67 4.41
N THR A 83 -4.59 9.06 3.39
CA THR A 83 -4.95 10.48 3.16
C THR A 83 -5.80 11.05 4.29
N ASN A 84 -6.78 10.30 4.78
CA ASN A 84 -7.61 10.72 5.90
C ASN A 84 -6.82 10.79 7.21
N LEU A 85 -5.89 9.86 7.41
CA LEU A 85 -4.99 9.87 8.55
C LEU A 85 -4.08 11.10 8.53
N LEU A 86 -3.48 11.44 7.38
CA LEU A 86 -2.71 12.69 7.24
C LEU A 86 -3.54 13.93 7.55
N LYS A 87 -4.76 14.05 7.00
CA LYS A 87 -5.66 15.17 7.31
C LYS A 87 -5.93 15.29 8.81
N THR A 88 -6.06 14.15 9.49
CA THR A 88 -6.30 14.08 10.93
C THR A 88 -5.06 14.51 11.71
N LEU A 89 -3.87 14.04 11.33
CA LEU A 89 -2.61 14.42 11.97
C LEU A 89 -2.30 15.91 11.81
N ILE A 90 -2.54 16.47 10.63
CA ILE A 90 -2.36 17.90 10.37
C ILE A 90 -3.30 18.73 11.27
N ARG A 91 -4.57 18.29 11.43
CA ARG A 91 -5.52 18.94 12.35
C ARG A 91 -5.07 18.82 13.80
N LEU A 92 -4.63 17.63 14.22
CA LEU A 92 -4.11 17.36 15.56
C LEU A 92 -2.95 18.31 15.90
N GLN A 93 -1.92 18.36 15.05
CA GLN A 93 -0.77 19.23 15.20
C GLN A 93 -1.18 20.71 15.25
N THR A 94 -2.15 21.12 14.43
CA THR A 94 -2.68 22.50 14.44
C THR A 94 -3.37 22.83 15.77
N ASN A 95 -4.16 21.90 16.32
CA ASN A 95 -4.84 22.08 17.60
C ASN A 95 -3.84 22.21 18.74
N TYR A 96 -2.85 21.31 18.83
CA TYR A 96 -1.81 21.36 19.87
C TYR A 96 -0.92 22.61 19.75
N ARG A 97 -0.59 23.04 18.53
CA ARG A 97 0.11 24.33 18.33
C ARG A 97 -0.73 25.51 18.81
N SER A 98 -2.03 25.53 18.47
CA SER A 98 -2.93 26.60 18.92
C SER A 98 -3.11 26.61 20.43
N LEU A 99 -3.04 25.45 21.08
CA LEU A 99 -3.04 25.37 22.54
C LEU A 99 -1.77 26.00 23.11
N ASN A 100 -0.60 25.67 22.57
CA ASN A 100 0.66 26.19 23.10
C ASN A 100 0.82 27.71 22.96
N ASP A 101 0.26 28.30 21.90
CA ASP A 101 0.30 29.75 21.68
C ASP A 101 -0.60 30.56 22.65
N ARG A 102 -1.53 29.92 23.38
CA ARG A 102 -2.47 30.60 24.28
C ARG A 102 -1.94 30.63 25.72
N ILE A 103 -1.54 31.82 26.18
CA ILE A 103 -0.93 32.08 27.50
C ILE A 103 -1.89 31.76 28.68
N ILE A 104 -3.20 31.82 28.47
CA ILE A 104 -4.23 31.46 29.46
C ILE A 104 -5.30 30.64 28.74
N ILE A 105 -5.48 29.38 29.14
CA ILE A 105 -6.50 28.50 28.55
C ILE A 105 -7.45 28.04 29.64
N ASP A 106 -8.74 28.28 29.41
CA ASP A 106 -9.81 27.73 30.24
C ASP A 106 -9.96 26.22 29.98
N PRO A 107 -10.19 25.38 31.01
CA PRO A 107 -10.32 23.94 30.83
C PRO A 107 -11.36 23.53 29.78
N SER A 108 -12.45 24.29 29.62
CA SER A 108 -13.47 24.01 28.59
C SER A 108 -12.89 24.09 27.17
N THR A 109 -12.01 25.07 26.91
CA THR A 109 -11.39 25.26 25.60
C THR A 109 -10.40 24.15 25.26
N VAL A 110 -9.69 23.62 26.27
CA VAL A 110 -8.78 22.47 26.08
C VAL A 110 -9.59 21.20 25.81
N SER A 111 -10.64 20.95 26.60
CA SER A 111 -11.54 19.80 26.39
C SER A 111 -12.20 19.82 25.01
N ASP A 112 -12.74 20.94 24.57
CA ASP A 112 -13.39 21.07 23.25
C ASP A 112 -12.42 20.76 22.09
N LEU A 113 -11.14 21.13 22.23
CA LEU A 113 -10.11 20.86 21.23
C LEU A 113 -9.62 19.40 21.24
N LEU A 114 -9.66 18.75 22.41
CA LEU A 114 -9.35 17.33 22.60
C LEU A 114 -10.55 16.40 22.35
N ASP A 115 -11.74 16.95 22.07
CA ASP A 115 -12.94 16.17 21.78
C ASP A 115 -13.02 15.61 20.36
N ASN A 116 -12.27 16.18 19.40
CA ASN A 116 -12.27 15.74 18.00
C ASN A 116 -10.88 15.51 17.33
N PRO A 117 -9.84 14.99 18.02
CA PRO A 117 -8.51 14.87 17.44
C PRO A 117 -8.36 13.70 16.47
N LEU A 118 -9.11 12.61 16.69
CA LEU A 118 -9.15 11.42 15.84
C LEU A 118 -10.61 11.12 15.53
N PRO A 119 -11.03 11.05 14.25
CA PRO A 119 -12.33 10.50 13.90
C PRO A 119 -12.47 9.12 14.55
N SER A 120 -13.60 8.85 15.20
CA SER A 120 -13.93 7.52 15.75
C SER A 120 -13.85 6.38 14.73
N ASP A 121 -13.81 6.72 13.44
CA ASP A 121 -13.64 5.82 12.29
C ASP A 121 -12.17 5.49 11.96
N LEU A 122 -11.20 6.28 12.43
CA LEU A 122 -9.76 6.00 12.37
C LEU A 122 -9.25 5.24 13.61
N ASP A 123 -10.16 4.85 14.50
CA ASP A 123 -9.93 3.89 15.59
C ASP A 123 -9.43 2.54 15.05
N ARG A 124 -8.92 1.69 15.94
CA ARG A 124 -8.43 0.32 15.70
C ARG A 124 -9.31 -0.48 14.72
N ARG A 125 -10.63 -0.26 14.75
CA ARG A 125 -11.61 -0.86 13.83
C ARG A 125 -11.34 -0.58 12.35
N GLY A 126 -10.95 0.64 11.99
CA GLY A 126 -10.64 1.02 10.61
C GLY A 126 -9.41 0.27 10.08
N PHE A 127 -8.38 0.12 10.91
CA PHE A 127 -7.18 -0.67 10.57
C PHE A 127 -7.47 -2.18 10.53
N GLU A 128 -8.29 -2.70 11.44
CA GLU A 128 -8.72 -4.11 11.46
C GLU A 128 -9.50 -4.48 10.18
N GLU A 129 -10.40 -3.62 9.71
CA GLU A 129 -11.20 -3.88 8.51
C GLU A 129 -10.34 -3.91 7.24
N ILE A 130 -9.41 -2.97 7.10
CA ILE A 130 -8.41 -2.96 6.02
C ILE A 130 -7.57 -4.23 6.08
N HIS A 131 -7.10 -4.61 7.26
CA HIS A 131 -6.23 -5.77 7.45
C HIS A 131 -6.92 -7.08 7.03
N GLU A 132 -8.21 -7.23 7.35
CA GLU A 132 -9.02 -8.38 6.91
C GLU A 132 -9.17 -8.40 5.39
N ARG A 133 -9.52 -7.26 4.77
CA ARG A 133 -9.62 -7.15 3.30
C ARG A 133 -8.26 -7.45 2.63
N HIS A 134 -7.15 -6.92 3.15
CA HIS A 134 -5.80 -7.17 2.64
C HIS A 134 -5.41 -8.64 2.75
N SER A 135 -5.80 -9.30 3.84
CA SER A 135 -5.57 -10.73 4.04
C SER A 135 -6.32 -11.57 2.99
N ARG A 136 -7.57 -11.22 2.68
CA ARG A 136 -8.36 -11.89 1.63
C ARG A 136 -7.73 -11.73 0.25
N VAL A 137 -7.39 -10.50 -0.16
CA VAL A 137 -6.76 -10.24 -1.47
C VAL A 137 -5.40 -10.94 -1.57
N LEU A 138 -4.58 -10.88 -0.53
CA LEU A 138 -3.29 -11.59 -0.47
C LEU A 138 -3.47 -13.11 -0.61
N GLN A 139 -4.49 -13.68 0.01
CA GLN A 139 -4.81 -15.10 -0.12
C GLN A 139 -5.24 -15.46 -1.54
N ARG A 140 -6.07 -14.63 -2.20
CA ARG A 140 -6.46 -14.83 -3.61
C ARG A 140 -5.26 -14.75 -4.56
N LEU A 141 -4.40 -13.75 -4.36
CA LEU A 141 -3.16 -13.60 -5.14
C LEU A 141 -2.25 -14.82 -4.96
N ARG A 142 -2.00 -15.26 -3.72
CA ARG A 142 -1.14 -16.42 -3.43
C ARG A 142 -1.71 -17.73 -3.96
N SER A 143 -3.02 -17.95 -3.82
CA SER A 143 -3.67 -19.17 -4.29
C SER A 143 -3.66 -19.26 -5.82
N SER A 144 -3.96 -18.15 -6.50
CA SER A 144 -3.86 -18.05 -7.96
C SER A 144 -2.42 -18.23 -8.43
N ARG A 145 -1.44 -17.61 -7.76
CA ARG A 145 0.00 -17.80 -8.05
C ARG A 145 0.39 -19.27 -7.94
N LYS A 146 -0.03 -19.96 -6.86
CA LYS A 146 0.24 -21.39 -6.65
C LYS A 146 -0.37 -22.26 -7.74
N LYS A 147 -1.61 -21.96 -8.15
CA LYS A 147 -2.31 -22.65 -9.25
C LYS A 147 -1.55 -22.47 -10.58
N MET A 148 -1.13 -21.26 -10.91
CA MET A 148 -0.44 -20.95 -12.16
C MET A 148 0.99 -21.49 -12.18
N ALA A 149 1.71 -21.44 -11.06
CA ALA A 149 3.03 -22.07 -10.93
C ALA A 149 2.94 -23.61 -11.05
N GLY A 150 1.85 -24.22 -10.55
CA GLY A 150 1.56 -25.63 -10.78
C GLY A 150 1.41 -25.96 -12.26
N LYS A 151 0.61 -25.18 -13.00
CA LYS A 151 0.45 -25.33 -14.44
C LYS A 151 1.77 -25.15 -15.21
N LEU A 152 2.55 -24.13 -14.86
CA LEU A 152 3.85 -23.88 -15.47
C LEU A 152 4.78 -25.08 -15.29
N ARG A 153 4.87 -25.63 -14.08
CA ARG A 153 5.69 -26.83 -13.81
C ARG A 153 5.28 -28.04 -14.66
N VAL A 154 3.97 -28.22 -14.91
CA VAL A 154 3.48 -29.28 -15.80
C VAL A 154 3.94 -29.03 -17.24
N VAL A 155 3.81 -27.78 -17.73
CA VAL A 155 4.28 -27.42 -19.08
C VAL A 155 5.79 -27.63 -19.21
N GLU A 156 6.57 -27.14 -18.23
CA GLU A 156 8.02 -27.31 -18.21
C GLU A 156 8.40 -28.80 -18.18
N PHE A 157 7.73 -29.63 -17.37
CA PHE A 157 7.95 -31.07 -17.34
C PHE A 157 7.64 -31.74 -18.69
N VAL A 158 6.52 -31.39 -19.32
CA VAL A 158 6.15 -31.88 -20.67
C VAL A 158 7.18 -31.47 -21.72
N THR A 159 7.81 -30.30 -21.57
CA THR A 159 8.88 -29.84 -22.46
C THR A 159 10.27 -30.39 -22.12
N SER A 160 10.51 -30.84 -20.87
CA SER A 160 11.82 -31.29 -20.39
C SER A 160 12.07 -32.79 -20.53
N GLY A 161 11.05 -33.63 -20.79
CA GLY A 161 11.25 -35.07 -21.09
C GLY A 161 11.41 -35.30 -22.60
N VAL A 162 12.49 -35.84 -23.17
CA VAL A 162 13.61 -36.66 -22.64
C VAL A 162 13.11 -37.84 -21.80
N GLY A 163 12.66 -38.90 -22.49
CA GLY A 163 12.41 -40.22 -21.91
C GLY A 163 11.60 -41.13 -22.83
N LEU A 164 12.30 -41.91 -23.69
CA LEU A 164 11.86 -42.86 -24.75
C LEU A 164 11.42 -42.20 -26.09
N MET A 165 12.08 -42.37 -27.25
CA MET A 165 12.79 -43.55 -27.82
C MET A 165 13.96 -43.15 -28.79
N PRO A 166 14.90 -44.07 -29.07
CA PRO A 166 16.12 -43.88 -29.88
C PRO A 166 15.80 -43.52 -31.33
N ALA A 167 16.57 -42.59 -31.90
CA ALA A 167 16.91 -42.30 -33.31
C ALA A 167 15.88 -42.44 -34.47
N ALA A 168 14.78 -43.20 -34.32
CA ALA A 168 13.73 -43.40 -35.32
C ALA A 168 12.58 -42.38 -35.23
N ALA A 169 12.51 -41.57 -34.17
CA ALA A 169 11.45 -40.56 -33.99
C ALA A 169 11.74 -39.20 -34.68
N ALA A 170 12.89 -39.04 -35.35
CA ALA A 170 13.20 -37.84 -36.12
C ALA A 170 12.21 -37.60 -37.28
N ALA A 171 11.60 -38.66 -37.81
CA ALA A 171 10.58 -38.55 -38.86
C ALA A 171 9.22 -38.01 -38.37
N LEU A 172 8.94 -38.00 -37.05
CA LEU A 172 7.67 -37.50 -36.49
C LEU A 172 7.75 -36.06 -35.96
N TRP A 173 8.95 -35.50 -35.83
CA TRP A 173 9.14 -34.07 -35.50
C TRP A 173 9.00 -33.15 -36.72
N GLY A 174 8.95 -33.72 -37.93
CA GLY A 174 8.76 -32.98 -39.17
C GLY A 174 7.37 -32.32 -39.34
N SER A 175 6.36 -32.70 -38.54
CA SER A 175 4.97 -32.31 -38.80
C SER A 175 4.25 -31.56 -37.67
N ASN A 176 4.91 -31.28 -36.54
CA ASN A 176 4.23 -30.64 -35.40
C ASN A 176 4.99 -29.48 -34.74
N LYS A 177 5.78 -28.75 -35.54
CA LYS A 177 6.44 -27.48 -35.13
C LYS A 177 5.44 -26.49 -34.49
N MET A 178 4.19 -26.51 -34.98
CA MET A 178 3.08 -25.76 -34.39
C MET A 178 2.81 -26.18 -32.94
N ARG A 179 2.63 -27.47 -32.64
CA ARG A 179 2.33 -27.95 -31.27
C ARG A 179 3.41 -27.59 -30.25
N GLY A 180 4.70 -27.74 -30.61
CA GLY A 180 5.81 -27.33 -29.75
C GLY A 180 5.83 -25.81 -29.51
N PHE A 181 5.56 -25.02 -30.55
CA PHE A 181 5.45 -23.56 -30.44
C PHE A 181 4.29 -23.12 -29.53
N TRP A 182 3.13 -23.78 -29.61
CA TRP A 182 1.99 -23.52 -28.73
C TRP A 182 2.30 -23.85 -27.26
N ILE A 183 2.96 -24.97 -26.98
CA ILE A 183 3.36 -25.35 -25.60
C ILE A 183 4.35 -24.35 -25.02
N PHE A 184 5.34 -23.92 -25.82
CA PHE A 184 6.31 -22.90 -25.41
C PHE A 184 5.64 -21.54 -25.14
N ARG A 185 4.75 -21.07 -26.03
CA ARG A 185 3.95 -19.86 -25.81
C ARG A 185 3.10 -19.96 -24.54
N CYS A 186 2.45 -21.10 -24.30
CA CYS A 186 1.70 -21.33 -23.07
C CYS A 186 2.59 -21.24 -21.81
N GLY A 187 3.78 -21.82 -21.82
CA GLY A 187 4.74 -21.72 -20.72
C GLY A 187 5.15 -20.27 -20.43
N LEU A 188 5.44 -19.50 -21.48
CA LEU A 188 5.80 -18.08 -21.36
C LEU A 188 4.66 -17.23 -20.76
N VAL A 189 3.42 -17.44 -21.22
CA VAL A 189 2.24 -16.76 -20.67
C VAL A 189 2.07 -17.09 -19.19
N MET A 190 2.17 -18.37 -18.81
CA MET A 190 2.01 -18.79 -17.41
C MET A 190 3.07 -18.17 -16.49
N ARG A 191 4.33 -18.07 -16.96
CA ARG A 191 5.41 -17.41 -16.21
C ARG A 191 5.10 -15.95 -15.92
N ARG A 192 4.63 -15.21 -16.92
CA ARG A 192 4.21 -13.80 -16.77
C ARG A 192 3.07 -13.63 -15.77
N VAL A 193 2.07 -14.50 -15.83
CA VAL A 193 0.97 -14.46 -14.85
C VAL A 193 1.49 -14.72 -13.44
N VAL A 194 2.42 -15.66 -13.27
CA VAL A 194 3.07 -15.90 -11.97
C VAL A 194 3.82 -14.66 -11.47
N GLU A 195 4.55 -13.97 -12.36
CA GLU A 195 5.27 -12.74 -12.04
C GLU A 195 4.33 -11.60 -11.63
N GLN A 196 3.26 -11.34 -12.38
CA GLN A 196 2.25 -10.33 -12.04
C GLN A 196 1.63 -10.57 -10.66
N LEU A 197 1.22 -11.81 -10.40
CA LEU A 197 0.63 -12.21 -9.13
C LEU A 197 1.64 -12.14 -7.97
N ASP A 198 2.92 -12.41 -8.23
CA ASP A 198 3.98 -12.31 -7.22
C ASP A 198 4.28 -10.85 -6.85
N VAL A 199 4.39 -9.96 -7.84
CA VAL A 199 4.59 -8.52 -7.63
C VAL A 199 3.41 -7.92 -6.86
N ALA A 200 2.18 -8.23 -7.27
CA ALA A 200 0.98 -7.79 -6.56
C ALA A 200 0.93 -8.34 -5.12
N ALA A 201 1.23 -9.63 -4.92
CA ALA A 201 1.24 -10.23 -3.58
C ALA A 201 2.29 -9.60 -2.65
N LYS A 202 3.48 -9.26 -3.18
CA LYS A 202 4.50 -8.53 -2.43
C LYS A 202 4.01 -7.14 -2.04
N GLY A 203 3.36 -6.42 -2.96
CA GLY A 203 2.73 -5.13 -2.68
C GLY A 203 1.75 -5.21 -1.51
N VAL A 204 0.77 -6.13 -1.58
CA VAL A 204 -0.22 -6.30 -0.50
C VAL A 204 0.41 -6.68 0.83
N TYR A 205 1.45 -7.52 0.81
CA TYR A 205 2.16 -7.91 2.03
C TYR A 205 2.88 -6.72 2.70
N ILE A 206 3.54 -5.87 1.91
CA ILE A 206 4.21 -4.68 2.43
C ILE A 206 3.18 -3.73 3.04
N LEU A 207 2.09 -3.43 2.33
CA LEU A 207 1.03 -2.57 2.82
C LEU A 207 0.42 -3.08 4.13
N LYS A 208 0.19 -4.39 4.22
CA LYS A 208 -0.30 -5.02 5.45
C LYS A 208 0.61 -4.73 6.64
N ARG A 209 1.93 -4.86 6.47
CA ARG A 209 2.92 -4.56 7.51
C ARG A 209 2.97 -3.06 7.84
N ASP A 210 2.89 -2.20 6.84
CA ASP A 210 2.92 -0.75 7.05
C ASP A 210 1.67 -0.31 7.85
N PHE A 211 0.50 -0.87 7.55
CA PHE A 211 -0.72 -0.64 8.34
C PHE A 211 -0.64 -1.18 9.77
N ASP A 212 0.01 -2.33 10.01
CA ASP A 212 0.24 -2.82 11.37
C ASP A 212 1.12 -1.86 12.18
N THR A 213 2.13 -1.27 11.55
CA THR A 213 2.99 -0.25 12.18
C THR A 213 2.20 1.03 12.47
N MET A 214 1.45 1.53 11.50
CA MET A 214 0.61 2.72 11.69
C MET A 214 -0.44 2.52 12.77
N GLY A 215 -1.11 1.36 12.81
CA GLY A 215 -2.12 1.06 13.83
C GLY A 215 -1.56 1.19 15.24
N ARG A 216 -0.34 0.67 15.48
CA ARG A 216 0.34 0.81 16.79
C ARG A 216 0.69 2.25 17.13
N LEU A 217 1.08 3.05 16.15
CA LEU A 217 1.39 4.48 16.34
C LEU A 217 0.12 5.28 16.62
N VAL A 218 -0.99 4.98 15.92
CA VAL A 218 -2.30 5.57 16.17
C VAL A 218 -2.81 5.21 17.57
N GLU A 219 -2.69 3.94 17.98
CA GLU A 219 -3.03 3.52 19.35
C GLU A 219 -2.22 4.26 20.41
N ARG A 220 -0.92 4.47 20.16
CA ARG A 220 -0.04 5.22 21.07
C ARG A 220 -0.49 6.68 21.22
N ILE A 221 -0.69 7.37 20.10
CA ILE A 221 -1.16 8.76 20.08
C ILE A 221 -2.54 8.87 20.74
N GLY A 222 -3.45 7.94 20.44
CA GLY A 222 -4.79 7.90 21.04
C GLY A 222 -4.74 7.77 22.56
N GLY A 223 -3.87 6.90 23.09
CA GLY A 223 -3.67 6.75 24.53
C GLY A 223 -3.09 8.01 25.21
N GLU A 224 -2.18 8.72 24.54
CA GLU A 224 -1.66 10.00 25.06
C GLU A 224 -2.72 11.09 25.07
N ILE A 225 -3.55 11.18 24.02
CA ILE A 225 -4.64 12.14 23.96
C ILE A 225 -5.70 11.85 25.04
N GLU A 226 -6.02 10.58 25.27
CA GLU A 226 -6.96 10.18 26.33
C GLU A 226 -6.39 10.50 27.72
N HIS A 227 -5.07 10.34 27.89
CA HIS A 227 -4.36 10.78 29.09
C HIS A 227 -4.46 12.30 29.28
N ASP A 228 -4.16 13.09 28.24
CA ASP A 228 -4.25 14.55 28.26
C ASP A 228 -5.67 15.01 28.65
N ARG A 229 -6.70 14.39 28.05
CA ARG A 229 -8.10 14.66 28.39
C ARG A 229 -8.37 14.44 29.88
N ALA A 230 -7.96 13.29 30.41
CA ALA A 230 -8.15 12.96 31.82
C ALA A 230 -7.36 13.87 32.78
N MET A 231 -6.28 14.51 32.31
CA MET A 231 -5.50 15.49 33.06
C MET A 231 -6.20 16.86 33.07
N VAL A 232 -6.77 17.28 31.94
CA VAL A 232 -7.59 18.50 31.82
C VAL A 232 -8.80 18.42 32.75
N GLU A 233 -9.52 17.30 32.78
CA GLU A 233 -10.66 17.09 33.68
C GLU A 233 -10.30 17.22 35.16
N ARG A 234 -9.04 16.94 35.52
CA ARG A 234 -8.49 17.11 36.87
C ARG A 234 -7.95 18.52 37.14
N GLY A 235 -8.14 19.46 36.21
CA GLY A 235 -7.66 20.83 36.32
C GLY A 235 -6.17 21.02 36.01
N ARG A 236 -5.50 20.02 35.42
CA ARG A 236 -4.04 20.04 35.16
C ARG A 236 -3.68 20.49 33.74
N CYS A 237 -4.34 21.54 33.25
CA CYS A 237 -4.16 22.04 31.88
C CYS A 237 -2.71 22.48 31.58
N LEU A 238 -2.02 23.11 32.55
CA LEU A 238 -0.65 23.58 32.35
C LEU A 238 0.37 22.45 32.16
N GLU A 239 0.16 21.30 32.82
CA GLU A 239 1.00 20.11 32.66
C GLU A 239 0.81 19.52 31.26
N VAL A 240 -0.46 19.39 30.82
CA VAL A 240 -0.82 18.92 29.47
C VAL A 240 -0.16 19.77 28.39
N LEU A 241 -0.18 21.09 28.50
CA LEU A 241 0.44 21.97 27.49
C LEU A 241 1.94 21.74 27.35
N LYS A 242 2.65 21.54 28.47
CA LYS A 242 4.10 21.31 28.46
C LYS A 242 4.46 19.92 27.95
N GLU A 243 3.70 18.90 28.32
CA GLU A 243 4.00 17.51 27.96
C GLU A 243 3.60 17.21 26.52
N SER A 244 2.47 17.75 26.06
CA SER A 244 1.94 17.49 24.73
C SER A 244 2.69 18.19 23.59
N GLU A 245 3.32 19.35 23.85
CA GLU A 245 4.19 20.01 22.86
C GLU A 245 5.32 19.09 22.41
N PHE A 246 5.84 18.24 23.31
CA PHE A 246 6.97 17.36 23.03
C PHE A 246 6.58 15.89 22.80
N GLY A 247 5.49 15.43 23.42
CA GLY A 247 4.99 14.05 23.31
C GLY A 247 4.16 13.84 22.04
N VAL A 248 2.90 14.28 22.07
CA VAL A 248 1.91 14.06 21.01
C VAL A 248 2.37 14.63 19.68
N SER A 249 2.96 15.84 19.66
CA SER A 249 3.46 16.45 18.40
C SER A 249 4.54 15.59 17.74
N LYS A 250 5.50 15.10 18.52
CA LYS A 250 6.59 14.26 18.00
C LYS A 250 6.09 12.91 17.50
N GLN A 251 5.14 12.30 18.21
CA GLN A 251 4.52 11.05 17.76
C GLN A 251 3.69 11.25 16.49
N ALA A 252 2.99 12.37 16.38
CA ALA A 252 2.24 12.73 15.18
C ALA A 252 3.17 12.92 13.97
N GLU A 253 4.33 13.57 14.15
CA GLU A 253 5.37 13.69 13.11
C GLU A 253 5.92 12.31 12.69
N GLU A 254 6.25 11.44 13.65
CA GLU A 254 6.72 10.07 13.38
C GLU A 254 5.68 9.26 12.57
N LEU A 255 4.41 9.38 12.93
CA LEU A 255 3.33 8.73 12.21
C LEU A 255 3.12 9.36 10.82
N GLU A 256 3.15 10.68 10.70
CA GLU A 256 3.05 11.39 9.43
C GLU A 256 4.10 10.90 8.43
N GLU A 257 5.37 10.79 8.84
CA GLU A 257 6.43 10.23 8.02
C GLU A 257 6.12 8.81 7.54
N HIS A 258 5.64 7.93 8.44
CA HIS A 258 5.25 6.57 8.08
C HIS A 258 4.09 6.55 7.08
N VAL A 259 3.12 7.46 7.20
CA VAL A 259 2.00 7.55 6.27
C VAL A 259 2.46 7.98 4.88
N TYR A 260 3.38 8.96 4.79
CA TYR A 260 3.98 9.35 3.52
C TYR A 260 4.79 8.22 2.87
N LEU A 261 5.57 7.47 3.66
CA LEU A 261 6.33 6.32 3.17
C LEU A 261 5.40 5.21 2.62
N CYS A 262 4.28 4.96 3.28
CA CYS A 262 3.29 4.00 2.82
C CYS A 262 2.63 4.45 1.50
N LEU A 263 2.21 5.72 1.39
CA LEU A 263 1.66 6.25 0.14
C LEU A 263 2.65 6.12 -1.03
N LEU A 264 3.92 6.44 -0.79
CA LEU A 264 4.98 6.23 -1.78
C LEU A 264 5.12 4.75 -2.16
N THR A 265 5.01 3.85 -1.18
CA THR A 265 5.08 2.40 -1.37
C THR A 265 3.88 1.86 -2.15
N ILE A 266 2.66 2.37 -1.89
CA ILE A 266 1.44 2.09 -2.67
C ILE A 266 1.70 2.41 -4.15
N ASN A 267 2.18 3.62 -4.44
CA ASN A 267 2.45 4.06 -5.80
C ASN A 267 3.53 3.22 -6.49
N ARG A 268 4.64 2.94 -5.81
CA ARG A 268 5.68 2.05 -6.33
C ARG A 268 5.13 0.66 -6.64
N ALA A 269 4.33 0.09 -5.74
CA ALA A 269 3.74 -1.22 -5.93
C ALA A 269 2.76 -1.25 -7.12
N ARG A 270 1.87 -0.26 -7.22
CA ARG A 270 0.93 -0.12 -8.36
C ARG A 270 1.68 0.02 -9.68
N ALA A 271 2.71 0.87 -9.74
CA ALA A 271 3.53 1.05 -10.93
C ALA A 271 4.29 -0.22 -11.34
N MET A 272 4.78 -1.01 -10.37
CA MET A 272 5.43 -2.30 -10.67
C MET A 272 4.44 -3.31 -11.26
N VAL A 273 3.22 -3.40 -10.73
CA VAL A 273 2.19 -4.30 -11.27
C VAL A 273 1.80 -3.87 -12.69
N VAL A 274 1.58 -2.58 -12.93
CA VAL A 274 1.27 -2.08 -14.28
C VAL A 274 2.42 -2.32 -15.25
N ARG A 275 3.68 -2.14 -14.83
CA ARG A 275 4.84 -2.47 -15.66
C ARG A 275 4.81 -3.93 -16.10
N GLU A 276 4.46 -4.84 -15.20
CA GLU A 276 4.42 -6.27 -15.51
C GLU A 276 3.22 -6.64 -16.41
N ILE A 277 2.08 -5.96 -16.22
CA ILE A 277 0.93 -6.06 -17.15
C ILE A 277 1.35 -5.62 -18.56
N CYS A 278 1.95 -4.43 -18.71
CA CYS A 278 2.38 -3.90 -20.00
C CYS A 278 3.46 -4.78 -20.66
N ARG A 279 4.45 -5.24 -19.90
CA ARG A 279 5.48 -6.18 -20.38
C ARG A 279 4.87 -7.47 -20.92
N SER A 280 3.74 -7.89 -20.35
CA SER A 280 3.04 -9.08 -20.76
C SER A 280 2.23 -8.90 -22.05
N SER A 281 1.76 -7.69 -22.33
CA SER A 281 0.97 -7.32 -23.53
C SER A 281 1.83 -7.17 -24.79
N VAL A 282 3.05 -6.60 -24.68
CA VAL A 282 3.93 -6.22 -25.83
C VAL A 282 4.52 -7.42 -26.60
N HIS A 283 4.28 -8.66 -26.15
CA HIS A 283 4.84 -9.87 -26.77
C HIS A 283 3.76 -10.90 -27.12
N LEU A 284 2.51 -10.46 -27.23
CA LEU A 284 1.41 -11.28 -27.75
C LEU A 284 1.13 -10.99 -29.23
N ASP A 285 1.56 -9.84 -29.74
CA ASP A 285 1.66 -9.49 -31.17
C ASP A 285 2.97 -10.01 -31.78
#